data_AF-A0A8C3GXI7-F1
#
_entry.id   AF-A0A8C3GXI7-F1
#
_cell.length_a   1.000
_cell.length_b   1.000
_cell.length_c   1.000
_cell.angle_alpha   90.00
_cell.angle_beta   90.00
_cell.angle_gamma   90.00
#
_symmetry.space_group_name_H-M   'P 1'
#
loop_
_entity.id
_entity.type
_entity.pdbx_description
1 polymer ?
#
loop_
_entity_poly.entity_id
_entity_poly.type
_entity_poly.pdbx_seq_one_letter_code
_entity_poly.pdbx_strand_id
1 'polypeptide(L)'
;MSPCPGPPPSPPPRALAGTPRPALPHRRGAVPPLSVRPRRVPKDAAGAVRPRFPRYRVAPAPLPLPVPLPPVTHVVAAEPPARPAHRRARARLGRHTAAGEGRKRRGGSGAFALPAPVRAPCSGRRCAAGGRRRDRPPPRARGDGGSAAAMGCLQSVACKARVRREQIVVSDVSATIEPAATAIEESSPVVLRYRTPYFRASARVLMPPIARRHTWVVGWIQACNHMEFYNTYSDLGVSSWELPDLREGRVKAISDSDGVSYPWYGNTTETVTLVGPTNKISRFSVSMNDNFYPSVTWAVPVSNSNVPLLTRIKRDQSFTTWLVAMNTTTKEKIILQTIKWRMRVDIEVDPMQLLGQRARLVGRTQQEQPRILSRMEPIPPNALVKPNANDAQVLMWRPKRGQPIVVIPPK
;
A
#
# COMPACT_ATOMS: atom_id res chain seq x y z
N MET A 1 53.12 -57.65 -23.08
CA MET A 1 52.71 -56.39 -23.73
C MET A 1 51.75 -56.74 -24.85
N SER A 2 50.47 -56.43 -24.68
CA SER A 2 49.44 -56.51 -25.73
C SER A 2 48.46 -55.35 -25.50
N PRO A 3 48.10 -54.58 -26.54
CA PRO A 3 47.38 -53.32 -26.38
C PRO A 3 45.85 -53.50 -26.33
N CYS A 4 45.20 -52.56 -25.65
CA CYS A 4 43.74 -52.46 -25.48
C CYS A 4 43.00 -52.22 -26.81
N PRO A 5 41.77 -52.76 -26.98
CA PRO A 5 40.93 -52.52 -28.16
C PRO A 5 40.22 -51.15 -28.09
N GLY A 6 40.16 -50.46 -29.24
CA GLY A 6 39.56 -49.14 -29.41
C GLY A 6 38.02 -49.14 -29.54
N PRO A 7 37.40 -47.94 -29.56
CA PRO A 7 35.95 -47.75 -29.47
C PRO A 7 35.19 -48.00 -30.79
N PRO A 8 33.87 -48.31 -30.71
CA PRO A 8 33.05 -48.66 -31.87
C PRO A 8 32.57 -47.44 -32.69
N PRO A 9 32.23 -47.63 -33.99
CA PRO A 9 31.85 -46.56 -34.91
C PRO A 9 30.38 -46.09 -34.79
N SER A 10 30.17 -44.83 -35.16
CA SER A 10 28.89 -44.09 -35.12
C SER A 10 27.88 -44.50 -36.22
N PRO A 11 26.55 -44.37 -35.97
CA PRO A 11 25.51 -44.75 -36.92
C PRO A 11 25.25 -43.69 -38.03
N PRO A 12 24.71 -44.11 -39.20
CA PRO A 12 24.46 -43.25 -40.36
C PRO A 12 23.15 -42.43 -40.30
N PRO A 13 23.00 -41.38 -41.14
CA PRO A 13 21.91 -40.40 -41.05
C PRO A 13 20.60 -40.87 -41.69
N ARG A 14 19.46 -40.46 -41.14
CA ARG A 14 18.10 -40.72 -41.66
C ARG A 14 17.61 -39.58 -42.56
N ALA A 15 17.16 -39.93 -43.76
CA ALA A 15 16.45 -39.05 -44.70
C ALA A 15 14.92 -39.14 -44.55
N LEU A 16 14.25 -38.04 -44.90
CA LEU A 16 12.81 -37.76 -44.84
C LEU A 16 12.02 -38.39 -45.99
N ALA A 17 10.77 -38.83 -45.74
CA ALA A 17 9.76 -39.06 -46.78
C ALA A 17 8.30 -38.89 -46.28
N GLY A 18 7.57 -38.00 -46.95
CA GLY A 18 6.20 -38.18 -47.48
C GLY A 18 5.02 -38.50 -46.56
N THR A 19 4.10 -37.55 -46.42
CA THR A 19 2.74 -37.67 -45.87
C THR A 19 1.71 -38.20 -46.88
N PRO A 20 0.67 -38.93 -46.41
CA PRO A 20 -0.61 -39.03 -47.12
C PRO A 20 -1.81 -38.43 -46.34
N ARG A 21 -2.77 -37.90 -47.10
CA ARG A 21 -4.08 -37.33 -46.69
C ARG A 21 -5.08 -38.39 -46.17
N PRO A 22 -6.13 -37.95 -45.45
CA PRO A 22 -7.49 -38.37 -45.82
C PRO A 22 -8.56 -37.25 -45.83
N ALA A 23 -9.79 -37.67 -46.16
CA ALA A 23 -10.87 -37.00 -46.88
C ALA A 23 -11.75 -35.94 -46.15
N LEU A 24 -12.47 -35.18 -47.00
CA LEU A 24 -13.51 -34.17 -46.74
C LEU A 24 -14.84 -34.73 -46.20
N PRO A 25 -15.70 -33.85 -45.64
CA PRO A 25 -17.08 -33.78 -46.14
C PRO A 25 -17.57 -32.37 -46.49
N HIS A 26 -18.64 -32.37 -47.29
CA HIS A 26 -19.26 -31.28 -48.05
C HIS A 26 -19.74 -30.03 -47.29
N ARG A 27 -19.55 -28.87 -47.93
CA ARG A 27 -20.22 -27.58 -47.65
C ARG A 27 -21.41 -27.37 -48.59
N ARG A 28 -22.53 -26.87 -48.05
CA ARG A 28 -23.58 -26.11 -48.77
C ARG A 28 -23.69 -24.71 -48.15
N GLY A 29 -23.89 -23.71 -49.01
CA GLY A 29 -24.54 -22.43 -48.67
C GLY A 29 -23.61 -21.26 -48.35
N ALA A 30 -23.34 -20.43 -49.36
CA ALA A 30 -22.71 -19.12 -49.21
C ALA A 30 -23.78 -18.02 -49.01
N VAL A 31 -23.51 -17.07 -48.12
CA VAL A 31 -24.19 -15.77 -48.01
C VAL A 31 -23.10 -14.69 -47.77
N PRO A 32 -23.10 -13.56 -48.50
CA PRO A 32 -22.00 -12.59 -48.50
C PRO A 32 -22.00 -11.61 -47.32
N PRO A 33 -20.87 -10.92 -47.03
CA PRO A 33 -20.72 -10.06 -45.86
C PRO A 33 -21.37 -8.68 -46.05
N LEU A 34 -22.21 -8.29 -45.08
CA LEU A 34 -22.75 -6.94 -44.96
C LEU A 34 -21.72 -5.98 -44.36
N SER A 35 -21.31 -5.01 -45.17
CA SER A 35 -20.66 -3.77 -44.75
C SER A 35 -21.65 -2.93 -43.92
N VAL A 36 -21.32 -2.63 -42.66
CA VAL A 36 -22.04 -1.63 -41.86
C VAL A 36 -21.10 -0.51 -41.48
N ARG A 37 -21.41 0.67 -42.03
CA ARG A 37 -20.78 1.97 -41.78
C ARG A 37 -20.93 2.41 -40.32
N PRO A 38 -19.97 3.18 -39.76
CA PRO A 38 -20.14 3.79 -38.45
C PRO A 38 -21.21 4.88 -38.50
N ARG A 39 -22.25 4.75 -37.66
CA ARG A 39 -23.25 5.80 -37.44
C ARG A 39 -22.62 6.95 -36.66
N ARG A 40 -22.66 8.14 -37.25
CA ARG A 40 -22.50 9.43 -36.58
C ARG A 40 -23.59 9.58 -35.51
N VAL A 41 -23.20 10.04 -34.32
CA VAL A 41 -24.11 10.58 -33.31
C VAL A 41 -23.71 12.05 -33.06
N PRO A 42 -24.67 12.98 -32.86
CA PRO A 42 -24.47 14.41 -33.05
C PRO A 42 -23.69 15.09 -31.92
N LYS A 43 -23.02 16.19 -32.29
CA LYS A 43 -22.47 17.19 -31.39
C LYS A 43 -23.56 18.15 -30.90
N ASP A 44 -23.35 18.59 -29.66
CA ASP A 44 -23.84 19.81 -28.99
C ASP A 44 -25.25 19.80 -28.35
N ALA A 45 -25.25 19.64 -27.02
CA ALA A 45 -25.87 20.58 -26.09
C ALA A 45 -25.36 20.35 -24.66
N ALA A 46 -25.18 21.45 -23.94
CA ALA A 46 -24.39 21.63 -22.73
C ALA A 46 -25.04 21.12 -21.42
N GLY A 47 -24.21 20.90 -20.39
CA GLY A 47 -24.66 20.78 -19.00
C GLY A 47 -23.58 20.23 -18.05
N ALA A 48 -23.13 21.06 -17.12
CA ALA A 48 -22.05 20.88 -16.12
C ALA A 48 -22.17 19.57 -15.28
N VAL A 49 -21.12 19.01 -14.64
CA VAL A 49 -20.21 19.60 -13.64
C VAL A 49 -18.93 18.73 -13.56
N ARG A 50 -17.75 19.33 -13.78
CA ARG A 50 -16.46 18.71 -13.39
C ARG A 50 -16.14 19.10 -11.94
N PRO A 51 -15.78 18.17 -11.05
CA PRO A 51 -15.30 18.54 -9.72
C PRO A 51 -13.96 19.30 -9.87
N ARG A 52 -13.97 20.56 -9.42
CA ARG A 52 -12.77 21.38 -9.25
C ARG A 52 -11.97 20.80 -8.10
N PHE A 53 -10.77 20.30 -8.37
CA PHE A 53 -9.77 20.09 -7.32
C PHE A 53 -9.35 21.44 -6.73
N PRO A 54 -9.34 21.62 -5.41
CA PRO A 54 -8.71 22.78 -4.80
C PRO A 54 -7.19 22.70 -5.02
N ARG A 55 -6.66 23.63 -5.82
CA ARG A 55 -5.23 23.93 -5.85
C ARG A 55 -4.88 24.58 -4.52
N TYR A 56 -4.30 23.80 -3.59
CA TYR A 56 -3.61 24.39 -2.45
C TYR A 56 -2.32 25.06 -2.96
N ARG A 57 -2.32 26.39 -3.00
CA ARG A 57 -1.08 27.18 -2.99
C ARG A 57 -0.46 27.00 -1.61
N VAL A 58 0.62 26.25 -1.53
CA VAL A 58 1.51 26.27 -0.36
C VAL A 58 2.21 27.63 -0.37
N ALA A 59 1.94 28.44 0.65
CA ALA A 59 2.71 29.66 0.89
C ALA A 59 4.17 29.25 1.21
N PRO A 60 5.19 29.94 0.67
CA PRO A 60 6.57 29.64 1.01
C PRO A 60 6.80 29.90 2.50
N ALA A 61 7.46 28.96 3.17
CA ALA A 61 7.88 29.11 4.56
C ALA A 61 8.79 30.34 4.71
N PRO A 62 8.72 31.08 5.83
CA PRO A 62 9.63 32.19 6.08
C PRO A 62 11.06 31.67 6.20
N LEU A 63 11.99 32.40 5.56
CA LEU A 63 13.42 32.11 5.62
C LEU A 63 13.93 32.19 7.07
N PRO A 64 14.80 31.26 7.50
CA PRO A 64 15.41 31.34 8.82
C PRO A 64 16.32 32.57 8.93
N LEU A 65 16.25 33.24 10.08
CA LEU A 65 17.15 34.35 10.43
C LEU A 65 18.60 33.84 10.52
N PRO A 66 19.59 34.68 10.17
CA PRO A 66 20.99 34.28 10.20
C PRO A 66 21.47 34.04 11.64
N VAL A 67 22.09 32.89 11.86
CA VAL A 67 22.79 32.54 13.11
C VAL A 67 24.15 33.24 13.12
N PRO A 68 24.60 33.86 14.23
CA PRO A 68 25.91 34.49 14.28
C PRO A 68 27.02 33.43 14.18
N LEU A 69 28.01 33.67 13.31
CA LEU A 69 29.21 32.84 13.21
C LEU A 69 30.11 33.08 14.45
N PRO A 70 30.74 32.03 15.01
CA PRO A 70 31.78 32.19 16.03
C PRO A 70 33.07 32.79 15.42
N PRO A 71 33.92 33.43 16.24
CA PRO A 71 35.09 34.17 15.75
C PRO A 71 36.12 33.22 15.14
N VAL A 72 36.62 33.60 13.96
CA VAL A 72 37.70 32.93 13.25
C VAL A 72 39.01 33.20 14.00
N THR A 73 39.64 32.13 14.50
CA THR A 73 41.02 32.17 14.97
C THR A 73 41.95 32.11 13.76
N HIS A 74 42.80 33.12 13.60
CA HIS A 74 43.84 33.14 12.58
C HIS A 74 44.86 32.04 12.84
N VAL A 75 44.94 31.06 11.93
CA VAL A 75 46.12 30.20 11.79
C VAL A 75 46.83 30.62 10.51
N VAL A 76 48.02 31.16 10.69
CA VAL A 76 48.98 31.55 9.65
C VAL A 76 49.43 30.28 8.93
N ALA A 77 49.19 30.20 7.62
CA ALA A 77 49.77 29.18 6.76
C ALA A 77 50.72 29.85 5.75
N ALA A 78 51.92 29.30 5.67
CA ALA A 78 53.05 29.78 4.89
C ALA A 78 52.82 29.73 3.37
N GLU A 79 53.42 30.70 2.66
CA GLU A 79 53.50 30.78 1.20
C GLU A 79 54.29 29.62 0.58
N PRO A 80 53.93 29.23 -0.66
CA PRO A 80 54.92 28.75 -1.61
C PRO A 80 54.94 29.58 -2.92
N PRO A 81 56.04 29.53 -3.69
CA PRO A 81 56.48 30.62 -4.57
C PRO A 81 55.84 30.64 -5.97
N ALA A 82 56.05 31.77 -6.64
CA ALA A 82 55.47 32.18 -7.90
C ALA A 82 56.00 31.47 -9.17
N ARG A 83 55.06 31.11 -10.06
CA ARG A 83 54.96 31.22 -11.55
C ARG A 83 56.16 30.84 -12.47
N PRO A 84 55.88 30.42 -13.72
CA PRO A 84 55.76 31.41 -14.81
C PRO A 84 54.54 31.20 -15.74
N ALA A 85 54.28 32.26 -16.51
CA ALA A 85 53.10 32.49 -17.35
C ALA A 85 53.25 31.99 -18.79
N HIS A 86 52.13 31.74 -19.48
CA HIS A 86 52.03 31.95 -20.93
C HIS A 86 50.69 32.58 -21.34
N ARG A 87 50.78 33.35 -22.43
CA ARG A 87 49.95 34.49 -22.84
C ARG A 87 48.64 34.13 -23.58
N ARG A 88 47.66 35.02 -23.39
CA ARG A 88 46.71 35.70 -24.32
C ARG A 88 46.07 34.94 -25.50
N ALA A 89 44.75 35.08 -25.62
CA ALA A 89 44.12 35.87 -26.70
C ALA A 89 42.71 36.38 -26.30
N ARG A 90 42.39 37.61 -26.72
CA ARG A 90 41.14 38.37 -26.50
C ARG A 90 40.29 38.35 -27.79
N ALA A 91 38.96 38.46 -27.63
CA ALA A 91 38.04 39.36 -28.36
C ALA A 91 36.70 39.35 -27.59
N ARG A 92 36.17 40.43 -26.96
CA ARG A 92 35.53 41.67 -27.50
C ARG A 92 34.47 41.37 -28.58
N LEU A 93 33.29 41.98 -28.63
CA LEU A 93 32.47 42.88 -27.79
C LEU A 93 31.15 43.02 -28.59
N GLY A 94 29.99 43.22 -27.96
CA GLY A 94 28.77 43.56 -28.69
C GLY A 94 27.54 43.73 -27.79
N ARG A 95 27.32 44.95 -27.31
CA ARG A 95 26.07 45.44 -26.69
C ARG A 95 25.13 45.97 -27.78
N HIS A 96 23.81 45.92 -27.55
CA HIS A 96 22.85 47.05 -27.57
C HIS A 96 21.39 46.50 -27.52
N THR A 97 20.68 46.66 -26.40
CA THR A 97 19.62 47.66 -26.08
C THR A 97 18.35 47.60 -26.93
N ALA A 98 17.18 47.39 -26.30
CA ALA A 98 16.02 48.30 -26.33
C ALA A 98 14.86 47.78 -25.45
N ALA A 99 14.09 48.74 -24.93
CA ALA A 99 13.05 48.66 -23.91
C ALA A 99 11.64 48.36 -24.48
N GLY A 100 10.64 48.18 -23.59
CA GLY A 100 9.23 48.27 -23.98
C GLY A 100 8.20 47.79 -22.96
N GLU A 101 7.82 48.68 -22.04
CA GLU A 101 6.49 48.97 -21.45
C GLU A 101 5.47 47.87 -21.03
N GLY A 102 4.84 48.08 -19.86
CA GLY A 102 3.54 47.46 -19.56
C GLY A 102 2.92 47.69 -18.17
N ARG A 103 2.14 48.79 -18.02
CA ARG A 103 0.87 48.93 -17.24
C ARG A 103 0.84 49.03 -15.68
N LYS A 104 0.63 50.28 -15.23
CA LYS A 104 -0.57 50.86 -14.51
C LYS A 104 -1.58 49.91 -13.79
N ARG A 105 -1.77 50.08 -12.46
CA ARG A 105 -2.90 50.78 -11.77
C ARG A 105 -3.29 50.22 -10.38
N ARG A 106 -3.45 51.21 -9.47
CA ARG A 106 -4.07 51.35 -8.13
C ARG A 106 -5.27 50.46 -7.72
N GLY A 107 -5.38 50.28 -6.40
CA GLY A 107 -6.59 50.06 -5.57
C GLY A 107 -6.22 49.20 -4.34
N GLY A 108 -6.40 49.54 -3.07
CA GLY A 108 -7.26 50.52 -2.42
C GLY A 108 -8.18 49.81 -1.42
N SER A 109 -7.82 49.87 -0.13
CA SER A 109 -8.68 49.76 1.07
C SER A 109 -9.33 48.43 1.48
N GLY A 110 -9.32 48.15 2.79
CA GLY A 110 -10.17 47.14 3.42
C GLY A 110 -9.77 46.82 4.86
N ALA A 111 -10.41 47.50 5.82
CA ALA A 111 -10.21 47.41 7.26
C ALA A 111 -10.53 46.01 7.85
N PHE A 112 -9.80 45.62 8.89
CA PHE A 112 -10.13 44.50 9.77
C PHE A 112 -10.66 45.05 11.09
N ALA A 113 -11.89 44.66 11.47
CA ALA A 113 -12.40 44.84 12.81
C ALA A 113 -13.38 43.71 13.19
N LEU A 114 -13.24 43.29 14.46
CA LEU A 114 -14.17 42.53 15.33
C LEU A 114 -14.24 40.99 15.17
N PRO A 115 -14.75 40.25 16.18
CA PRO A 115 -14.47 40.32 17.63
C PRO A 115 -14.28 38.91 18.27
N ALA A 116 -13.79 38.84 19.51
CA ALA A 116 -14.08 37.72 20.44
C ALA A 116 -15.56 37.80 20.88
N PRO A 117 -16.28 36.75 21.36
CA PRO A 117 -16.01 36.16 22.70
C PRO A 117 -16.55 34.72 22.98
N VAL A 118 -16.42 34.34 24.26
CA VAL A 118 -17.31 33.53 25.14
C VAL A 118 -16.94 32.08 25.53
N ARG A 119 -16.81 31.98 26.86
CA ARG A 119 -16.71 30.86 27.81
C ARG A 119 -17.81 29.79 27.69
N ALA A 120 -17.48 28.56 28.09
CA ALA A 120 -18.43 27.53 28.48
C ALA A 120 -18.44 27.33 30.02
N PRO A 121 -19.59 26.99 30.65
CA PRO A 121 -19.68 26.76 32.09
C PRO A 121 -19.63 25.28 32.51
N CYS A 122 -19.36 25.09 33.80
CA CYS A 122 -19.27 23.86 34.58
C CYS A 122 -20.57 23.02 34.61
N SER A 123 -20.44 21.70 34.80
CA SER A 123 -20.99 20.96 35.96
C SER A 123 -20.93 19.43 35.75
N GLY A 124 -20.57 18.69 36.80
CA GLY A 124 -20.55 17.22 36.79
C GLY A 124 -20.23 16.65 38.16
N ARG A 125 -21.22 16.66 39.06
CA ARG A 125 -21.19 16.00 40.38
C ARG A 125 -21.13 14.47 40.21
N ARG A 126 -20.28 13.83 41.02
CA ARG A 126 -20.28 12.39 41.29
C ARG A 126 -21.24 12.11 42.46
N CYS A 127 -22.07 11.08 42.35
CA CYS A 127 -22.58 10.32 43.50
C CYS A 127 -22.54 8.83 43.16
N ALA A 128 -22.11 8.04 44.14
CA ALA A 128 -21.88 6.61 44.11
C ALA A 128 -22.93 5.85 44.93
N ALA A 129 -22.95 4.53 44.74
CA ALA A 129 -23.53 3.48 45.60
C ALA A 129 -25.06 3.51 45.77
N GLY A 130 -25.80 2.41 45.90
CA GLY A 130 -25.53 1.00 46.16
C GLY A 130 -26.82 0.43 46.78
N GLY A 131 -27.04 -0.89 46.72
CA GLY A 131 -28.04 -1.53 47.59
C GLY A 131 -28.93 -2.57 46.93
N ARG A 132 -28.73 -3.84 47.33
CA ARG A 132 -29.49 -5.05 47.00
C ARG A 132 -30.68 -5.27 47.94
N ARG A 133 -31.69 -6.04 47.50
CA ARG A 133 -32.50 -7.09 48.19
C ARG A 133 -33.72 -7.41 47.29
N ARG A 134 -33.98 -8.62 46.73
CA ARG A 134 -34.39 -9.94 47.30
C ARG A 134 -35.56 -9.80 48.30
N ASP A 135 -36.69 -10.49 48.28
CA ASP A 135 -37.22 -11.69 47.58
C ASP A 135 -38.77 -11.75 47.78
N ARG A 136 -39.43 -12.60 46.97
CA ARG A 136 -40.70 -13.37 47.15
C ARG A 136 -42.06 -12.89 46.57
N PRO A 137 -42.77 -13.78 45.81
CA PRO A 137 -44.19 -13.69 45.39
C PRO A 137 -45.09 -14.71 46.16
N PRO A 138 -46.33 -15.04 45.71
CA PRO A 138 -47.58 -14.25 45.57
C PRO A 138 -48.76 -14.91 46.35
N PRO A 139 -50.04 -14.52 46.10
CA PRO A 139 -51.05 -15.57 45.94
C PRO A 139 -51.97 -15.40 44.71
N ARG A 140 -52.53 -16.54 44.29
CA ARG A 140 -53.49 -16.73 43.20
C ARG A 140 -54.91 -16.35 43.63
N ALA A 141 -55.70 -15.81 42.71
CA ALA A 141 -57.16 -15.98 42.70
C ALA A 141 -57.67 -16.02 41.26
N ARG A 142 -58.60 -16.96 41.01
CA ARG A 142 -59.31 -17.22 39.75
C ARG A 142 -60.45 -16.21 39.53
N GLY A 143 -60.82 -15.99 38.27
CA GLY A 143 -62.07 -15.36 37.87
C GLY A 143 -62.24 -15.43 36.36
N ASP A 144 -63.18 -16.26 35.90
CA ASP A 144 -63.64 -16.41 34.52
C ASP A 144 -64.48 -15.21 34.04
N GLY A 145 -64.50 -15.00 32.71
CA GLY A 145 -65.69 -14.46 32.03
C GLY A 145 -65.50 -13.33 31.01
N GLY A 146 -65.44 -13.69 29.72
CA GLY A 146 -66.33 -13.09 28.70
C GLY A 146 -65.87 -11.88 27.84
N SER A 147 -65.71 -12.17 26.54
CA SER A 147 -66.20 -11.38 25.37
C SER A 147 -65.23 -10.50 24.54
N ALA A 148 -65.20 -10.88 23.25
CA ALA A 148 -65.17 -10.10 22.00
C ALA A 148 -64.00 -9.14 21.64
N ALA A 149 -63.29 -9.56 20.59
CA ALA A 149 -62.83 -8.80 19.42
C ALA A 149 -62.15 -7.42 19.61
N ALA A 150 -60.83 -7.39 19.40
CA ALA A 150 -60.16 -6.28 18.72
C ALA A 150 -58.78 -6.70 18.17
N MET A 151 -58.64 -6.62 16.85
CA MET A 151 -57.53 -5.99 16.13
C MET A 151 -56.10 -6.30 16.59
N GLY A 152 -55.36 -6.95 15.69
CA GLY A 152 -53.96 -7.28 15.87
C GLY A 152 -53.05 -6.10 16.16
N CYS A 153 -51.89 -6.43 16.71
CA CYS A 153 -50.65 -5.74 16.43
C CYS A 153 -49.50 -6.58 16.98
N LEU A 154 -48.39 -6.54 16.26
CA LEU A 154 -47.06 -6.97 16.69
C LEU A 154 -46.91 -8.49 16.80
N GLN A 155 -47.07 -9.17 15.66
CA GLN A 155 -46.05 -10.17 15.32
C GLN A 155 -44.71 -9.45 15.50
N SER A 156 -44.06 -9.80 16.60
CA SER A 156 -42.69 -9.53 16.95
C SER A 156 -41.92 -8.96 15.77
N VAL A 157 -41.48 -7.71 15.88
CA VAL A 157 -40.23 -7.31 15.23
C VAL A 157 -39.16 -8.14 15.92
N ALA A 158 -39.15 -9.42 15.56
CA ALA A 158 -38.39 -10.48 16.16
C ALA A 158 -36.96 -10.02 16.08
N CYS A 159 -36.29 -10.06 17.24
CA CYS A 159 -34.88 -9.81 17.39
C CYS A 159 -34.15 -10.54 16.26
N LYS A 160 -33.79 -9.83 15.18
CA LYS A 160 -33.04 -10.43 14.08
C LYS A 160 -31.81 -11.08 14.71
N ALA A 161 -31.63 -12.38 14.47
CA ALA A 161 -30.62 -13.17 15.13
C ALA A 161 -29.23 -12.53 14.94
N ARG A 162 -28.38 -12.62 15.97
CA ARG A 162 -26.99 -12.18 15.88
C ARG A 162 -26.33 -12.86 14.67
N VAL A 163 -25.69 -12.08 13.82
CA VAL A 163 -24.92 -12.58 12.68
C VAL A 163 -23.88 -13.58 13.17
N ARG A 164 -23.84 -14.77 12.56
CA ARG A 164 -22.82 -15.81 12.83
C ARG A 164 -22.05 -16.18 11.57
N ARG A 165 -20.91 -16.86 11.74
CA ARG A 165 -20.02 -17.27 10.64
C ARG A 165 -20.73 -18.12 9.60
N GLU A 166 -21.60 -19.02 10.04
CA GLU A 166 -22.29 -20.01 9.20
C GLU A 166 -23.31 -19.34 8.26
N GLN A 167 -23.75 -18.12 8.60
CA GLN A 167 -24.72 -17.36 7.82
C GLN A 167 -24.06 -16.48 6.75
N ILE A 168 -22.73 -16.32 6.80
CA ILE A 168 -21.96 -15.53 5.84
C ILE A 168 -21.37 -16.46 4.80
N VAL A 169 -21.78 -16.29 3.54
CA VAL A 169 -21.24 -17.07 2.42
C VAL A 169 -20.15 -16.28 1.74
N VAL A 170 -19.00 -16.91 1.53
CA VAL A 170 -17.88 -16.36 0.76
C VAL A 170 -17.75 -17.20 -0.50
N SER A 171 -17.72 -16.56 -1.66
CA SER A 171 -17.52 -17.21 -2.96
C SER A 171 -16.49 -16.44 -3.79
N ASP A 172 -16.01 -17.07 -4.87
CA ASP A 172 -15.12 -16.44 -5.86
C ASP A 172 -13.88 -15.80 -5.22
N VAL A 173 -13.32 -16.47 -4.21
CA VAL A 173 -12.07 -16.05 -3.59
C VAL A 173 -10.95 -16.23 -4.60
N SER A 174 -10.25 -15.16 -4.90
CA SER A 174 -9.05 -15.17 -5.73
C SER A 174 -7.91 -14.47 -5.01
N ALA A 175 -6.70 -15.00 -5.19
CA ALA A 175 -5.48 -14.41 -4.67
C ALA A 175 -4.34 -14.73 -5.65
N THR A 176 -3.74 -13.71 -6.24
CA THR A 176 -2.70 -13.87 -7.27
C THR A 176 -1.62 -12.83 -7.09
N ILE A 177 -0.41 -13.16 -7.54
CA ILE A 177 0.62 -12.17 -7.84
C ILE A 177 0.73 -12.14 -9.37
N GLU A 178 0.70 -10.93 -9.95
CA GLU A 178 0.82 -10.76 -11.39
C GLU A 178 2.06 -11.50 -11.93
N PRO A 179 1.95 -12.21 -13.08
CA PRO A 179 3.05 -12.97 -13.66
C PRO A 179 4.04 -12.06 -14.40
N ALA A 180 4.52 -11.02 -13.71
CA ALA A 180 5.50 -10.07 -14.19
C ALA A 180 6.77 -10.16 -13.32
N ALA A 181 7.90 -9.71 -13.85
CA ALA A 181 9.10 -9.50 -13.06
C ALA A 181 9.04 -8.13 -12.35
N THR A 182 9.83 -7.98 -11.29
CA THR A 182 10.07 -6.66 -10.68
C THR A 182 10.69 -5.73 -11.74
N ALA A 183 10.05 -4.59 -11.95
CA ALA A 183 10.54 -3.56 -12.87
C ALA A 183 11.57 -2.68 -12.17
N ILE A 184 12.73 -2.48 -12.79
CA ILE A 184 13.78 -1.58 -12.30
C ILE A 184 13.63 -0.24 -13.03
N GLU A 185 13.64 0.85 -12.26
CA GLU A 185 13.46 2.21 -12.76
C GLU A 185 14.70 3.05 -12.39
N GLU A 186 15.64 3.12 -13.32
CA GLU A 186 16.95 3.75 -13.15
C GLU A 186 17.04 5.12 -13.85
N SER A 187 16.05 5.99 -13.60
CA SER A 187 15.99 7.32 -14.22
C SER A 187 16.55 8.46 -13.36
N SER A 188 16.77 8.22 -12.06
CA SER A 188 17.21 9.25 -11.12
C SER A 188 18.69 9.12 -10.77
N PRO A 189 19.46 10.23 -10.79
CA PRO A 189 20.86 10.20 -10.39
C PRO A 189 21.07 10.08 -8.88
N VAL A 190 20.00 10.12 -8.06
CA VAL A 190 20.08 10.10 -6.59
C VAL A 190 19.55 8.79 -5.99
N VAL A 191 18.54 8.18 -6.64
CA VAL A 191 17.90 6.96 -6.14
C VAL A 191 17.66 5.94 -7.24
N LEU A 192 17.72 4.67 -6.86
CA LEU A 192 17.13 3.56 -7.59
C LEU A 192 15.68 3.36 -7.16
N ARG A 193 14.77 3.28 -8.13
CA ARG A 193 13.39 2.83 -7.88
C ARG A 193 13.19 1.44 -8.46
N TYR A 194 12.34 0.66 -7.81
CA TYR A 194 11.87 -0.59 -8.39
C TYR A 194 10.41 -0.80 -8.02
N ARG A 195 9.68 -1.49 -8.88
CA ARG A 195 8.26 -1.80 -8.70
C ARG A 195 8.05 -3.30 -8.75
N THR A 196 7.59 -3.89 -7.65
CA THR A 196 7.23 -5.32 -7.66
C THR A 196 5.91 -5.53 -8.41
N PRO A 197 5.65 -6.75 -8.90
CA PRO A 197 4.33 -7.12 -9.39
C PRO A 197 3.26 -6.93 -8.31
N TYR A 198 2.03 -6.70 -8.74
CA TYR A 198 0.91 -6.53 -7.82
C TYR A 198 0.47 -7.87 -7.23
N PHE A 199 0.33 -7.91 -5.92
CA PHE A 199 -0.51 -8.86 -5.21
C PHE A 199 -1.96 -8.39 -5.28
N ARG A 200 -2.87 -9.26 -5.71
CA ARG A 200 -4.30 -8.99 -5.80
C ARG A 200 -5.06 -10.05 -5.03
N ALA A 201 -6.03 -9.62 -4.23
CA ALA A 201 -6.99 -10.52 -3.61
C ALA A 201 -8.41 -9.98 -3.80
N SER A 202 -9.36 -10.87 -4.05
CA SER A 202 -10.77 -10.52 -4.17
C SER A 202 -11.65 -11.61 -3.60
N ALA A 203 -12.83 -11.23 -3.12
CA ALA A 203 -13.86 -12.17 -2.71
C ALA A 203 -15.23 -11.57 -2.91
N ARG A 204 -16.20 -12.44 -3.19
CA ARG A 204 -17.62 -12.11 -3.16
C ARG A 204 -18.21 -12.58 -1.83
N VAL A 205 -19.01 -11.72 -1.21
CA VAL A 205 -19.61 -12.01 0.11
C VAL A 205 -21.12 -11.85 0.03
N LEU A 206 -21.83 -12.81 0.61
CA LEU A 206 -23.25 -12.74 0.92
C LEU A 206 -23.39 -12.59 2.43
N MET A 207 -23.83 -11.40 2.84
CA MET A 207 -24.08 -11.07 4.23
C MET A 207 -25.55 -11.26 4.57
N PRO A 208 -25.90 -11.93 5.69
CA PRO A 208 -27.30 -12.07 6.10
C PRO A 208 -27.92 -10.71 6.45
N PRO A 209 -29.27 -10.64 6.52
CA PRO A 209 -29.98 -9.45 7.00
C PRO A 209 -29.44 -8.95 8.35
N ILE A 210 -29.13 -7.66 8.44
CA ILE A 210 -28.53 -7.03 9.62
C ILE A 210 -29.64 -6.43 10.48
N ALA A 211 -29.53 -6.62 11.80
CA ALA A 211 -30.43 -6.05 12.80
C ALA A 211 -30.32 -4.52 12.89
N ARG A 212 -31.37 -3.86 13.40
CA ARG A 212 -31.33 -2.41 13.66
C ARG A 212 -30.15 -2.07 14.58
N ARG A 213 -29.52 -0.91 14.35
CA ARG A 213 -28.41 -0.39 15.18
C ARG A 213 -27.13 -1.23 15.18
N HIS A 214 -27.05 -2.26 14.33
CA HIS A 214 -25.79 -2.95 14.06
C HIS A 214 -25.19 -2.42 12.75
N THR A 215 -23.90 -2.10 12.80
CA THR A 215 -23.12 -1.77 11.62
C THR A 215 -21.99 -2.80 11.52
N TRP A 216 -21.85 -3.38 10.33
CA TRP A 216 -20.80 -4.35 10.02
C TRP A 216 -19.91 -3.79 8.93
N VAL A 217 -18.61 -3.92 9.09
CA VAL A 217 -17.63 -3.65 8.04
C VAL A 217 -17.04 -4.99 7.63
N VAL A 218 -17.08 -5.27 6.33
CA VAL A 218 -16.50 -6.47 5.74
C VAL A 218 -15.36 -6.06 4.83
N GLY A 219 -14.16 -6.58 5.05
CA GLY A 219 -13.01 -6.18 4.25
C GLY A 219 -11.70 -6.90 4.60
N TRP A 220 -10.62 -6.40 4.01
CA TRP A 220 -9.29 -6.98 4.13
C TRP A 220 -8.47 -6.36 5.27
N ILE A 221 -7.88 -7.23 6.08
CA ILE A 221 -6.84 -6.89 7.07
C ILE A 221 -5.56 -7.57 6.61
N GLN A 222 -4.44 -6.86 6.62
CA GLN A 222 -3.13 -7.40 6.28
C GLN A 222 -2.14 -7.12 7.39
N ALA A 223 -1.19 -8.04 7.58
CA ALA A 223 -0.08 -7.84 8.50
C ALA A 223 1.21 -8.43 7.95
N CYS A 224 2.33 -7.75 8.23
CA CYS A 224 3.66 -8.24 7.93
C CYS A 224 4.10 -9.22 9.04
N ASN A 225 4.45 -10.45 8.66
CA ASN A 225 4.91 -11.51 9.56
C ASN A 225 6.42 -11.70 9.55
N HIS A 226 7.08 -11.28 8.47
CA HIS A 226 8.53 -11.38 8.32
C HIS A 226 8.99 -10.25 7.40
N MET A 227 10.12 -9.64 7.76
CA MET A 227 10.72 -8.58 6.96
C MET A 227 12.24 -8.63 7.04
N GLU A 228 12.84 -8.81 5.86
CA GLU A 228 14.22 -8.49 5.55
C GLU A 228 14.22 -7.44 4.44
N PHE A 229 14.93 -6.35 4.64
CA PHE A 229 15.14 -5.35 3.59
C PHE A 229 16.50 -4.69 3.80
N TYR A 230 17.49 -5.16 3.06
CA TYR A 230 18.89 -4.76 3.15
C TYR A 230 19.35 -4.07 1.86
N ASN A 231 20.12 -3.01 2.00
CA ASN A 231 20.83 -2.33 0.93
C ASN A 231 22.33 -2.33 1.27
N THR A 232 23.14 -2.94 0.43
CA THR A 232 24.59 -3.07 0.62
C THR A 232 25.30 -1.96 -0.14
N TYR A 233 26.26 -1.28 0.50
CA TYR A 233 27.02 -0.19 -0.09
C TYR A 233 28.50 -0.56 -0.17
N SER A 234 28.88 -1.30 -1.21
CA SER A 234 30.23 -1.85 -1.39
C SER A 234 30.73 -2.52 -0.10
N ASP A 235 31.95 -2.19 0.32
CA ASP A 235 32.53 -2.68 1.57
C ASP A 235 32.35 -1.67 2.73
N LEU A 236 31.54 -0.62 2.57
CA LEU A 236 31.35 0.39 3.62
C LEU A 236 30.34 -0.01 4.68
N GLY A 237 29.34 -0.80 4.32
CA GLY A 237 28.30 -1.24 5.24
C GLY A 237 26.96 -1.53 4.57
N VAL A 238 25.94 -1.69 5.41
CA VAL A 238 24.58 -2.07 5.02
C VAL A 238 23.58 -1.13 5.66
N SER A 239 22.61 -0.64 4.89
CA SER A 239 21.39 -0.07 5.46
C SER A 239 20.28 -1.11 5.47
N SER A 240 19.38 -1.04 6.44
CA SER A 240 18.24 -1.94 6.51
C SER A 240 16.99 -1.26 7.04
N TRP A 241 15.88 -1.50 6.37
CA TRP A 241 14.57 -1.23 6.96
C TRP A 241 14.19 -2.40 7.87
N GLU A 242 13.77 -2.08 9.08
CA GLU A 242 13.52 -3.09 10.11
C GLU A 242 12.22 -2.78 10.85
N LEU A 243 11.57 -3.84 11.31
CA LEU A 243 10.47 -3.77 12.29
C LEU A 243 11.01 -4.36 13.61
N PRO A 244 11.53 -3.53 14.54
CA PRO A 244 12.28 -4.04 15.70
C PRO A 244 11.50 -5.06 16.54
N ASP A 245 10.23 -4.77 16.83
CA ASP A 245 9.36 -5.68 17.60
C ASP A 245 9.12 -7.02 16.91
N LEU A 246 9.04 -7.02 15.58
CA LEU A 246 8.88 -8.24 14.78
C LEU A 246 10.19 -9.03 14.73
N ARG A 247 11.31 -8.34 14.47
CA ARG A 247 12.66 -8.94 14.42
C ARG A 247 13.06 -9.57 15.73
N GLU A 248 12.76 -8.92 16.85
CA GLU A 248 13.10 -9.36 18.21
C GLU A 248 12.07 -10.36 18.76
N GLY A 249 11.08 -10.76 17.97
CA GLY A 249 10.07 -11.75 18.34
C GLY A 249 9.11 -11.29 19.43
N ARG A 250 9.08 -9.99 19.77
CA ARG A 250 8.10 -9.42 20.71
C ARG A 250 6.68 -9.52 20.20
N VAL A 251 6.50 -9.46 18.88
CA VAL A 251 5.21 -9.60 18.21
C VAL A 251 5.30 -10.60 17.07
N LYS A 252 4.18 -11.24 16.75
CA LYS A 252 4.09 -12.22 15.65
C LYS A 252 3.79 -11.60 14.29
N ALA A 253 3.26 -10.37 14.30
CA ALA A 253 2.92 -9.62 13.10
C ALA A 253 2.77 -8.14 13.44
N ILE A 254 3.01 -7.27 12.46
CA ILE A 254 2.72 -5.83 12.53
C ILE A 254 1.63 -5.51 11.53
N SER A 255 0.64 -4.70 11.95
CA SER A 255 -0.46 -4.25 11.08
C SER A 255 0.08 -3.59 9.81
N ASP A 256 -0.52 -3.87 8.66
CA ASP A 256 -0.22 -3.21 7.39
C ASP A 256 -1.40 -2.33 6.94
N SER A 257 -2.03 -1.67 7.91
CA SER A 257 -3.16 -0.77 7.69
C SER A 257 -2.74 0.54 7.00
N ASP A 258 -3.69 1.18 6.31
CA ASP A 258 -3.57 2.52 5.73
C ASP A 258 -3.13 3.64 6.70
N GLY A 259 -3.10 3.36 8.01
CA GLY A 259 -2.69 4.31 9.06
C GLY A 259 -3.83 5.19 9.58
N VAL A 260 -5.02 5.07 9.00
CA VAL A 260 -6.20 5.90 9.32
C VAL A 260 -7.35 5.03 9.80
N SER A 261 -7.70 4.01 9.02
CA SER A 261 -8.89 3.18 9.15
C SER A 261 -8.55 1.83 9.79
N TYR A 262 -7.81 1.82 10.91
CA TYR A 262 -7.41 0.56 11.55
C TYR A 262 -8.62 -0.36 11.84
N PRO A 263 -8.50 -1.68 11.59
CA PRO A 263 -7.32 -2.41 11.13
C PRO A 263 -7.29 -2.67 9.61
N TRP A 264 -8.07 -1.93 8.84
CA TRP A 264 -8.28 -2.21 7.41
C TRP A 264 -7.05 -1.83 6.60
N TYR A 265 -6.74 -2.66 5.59
CA TYR A 265 -5.65 -2.38 4.64
C TYR A 265 -5.92 -1.10 3.85
N GLY A 266 -7.19 -0.87 3.48
CA GLY A 266 -7.67 0.35 2.83
C GLY A 266 -9.17 0.53 3.06
N ASN A 267 -9.75 1.58 2.48
CA ASN A 267 -11.16 1.94 2.71
C ASN A 267 -11.96 2.18 1.41
N THR A 268 -11.40 1.82 0.25
CA THR A 268 -12.04 2.03 -1.04
C THR A 268 -12.73 0.76 -1.52
N THR A 269 -12.02 -0.10 -2.24
CA THR A 269 -12.51 -1.41 -2.68
C THR A 269 -12.26 -2.50 -1.63
N GLU A 270 -11.44 -2.18 -0.63
CA GLU A 270 -10.94 -3.11 0.37
C GLU A 270 -11.97 -3.43 1.45
N THR A 271 -12.96 -2.56 1.62
CA THR A 271 -14.00 -2.68 2.65
C THR A 271 -15.38 -2.30 2.12
N VAL A 272 -16.42 -2.92 2.66
CA VAL A 272 -17.82 -2.53 2.50
C VAL A 272 -18.44 -2.36 3.88
N THR A 273 -19.12 -1.24 4.09
CA THR A 273 -19.87 -0.97 5.33
C THR A 273 -21.36 -1.23 5.11
N LEU A 274 -21.96 -2.04 5.97
CA LEU A 274 -23.37 -2.39 5.96
C LEU A 274 -24.02 -1.88 7.24
N VAL A 275 -24.97 -0.97 7.09
CA VAL A 275 -25.72 -0.37 8.20
C VAL A 275 -27.10 -1.02 8.29
N GLY A 276 -27.41 -1.59 9.45
CA GLY A 276 -28.72 -2.16 9.71
C GLY A 276 -29.80 -1.10 10.00
N PRO A 277 -31.08 -1.43 9.81
CA PRO A 277 -31.58 -2.75 9.43
C PRO A 277 -31.49 -3.01 7.92
N THR A 278 -31.09 -4.21 7.53
CA THR A 278 -31.28 -4.70 6.15
C THR A 278 -32.27 -5.87 6.17
N ASN A 279 -33.17 -5.93 5.18
CA ASN A 279 -34.26 -6.94 5.14
C ASN A 279 -33.99 -8.09 4.17
N LYS A 280 -32.94 -7.97 3.36
CA LYS A 280 -32.51 -8.96 2.37
C LYS A 280 -31.03 -9.26 2.56
N ILE A 281 -30.58 -10.38 2.02
CA ILE A 281 -29.16 -10.71 1.92
C ILE A 281 -28.45 -9.62 1.11
N SER A 282 -27.34 -9.12 1.62
CA SER A 282 -26.50 -8.14 0.92
C SER A 282 -25.39 -8.87 0.17
N ARG A 283 -25.33 -8.69 -1.15
CA ARG A 283 -24.29 -9.25 -2.03
C ARG A 283 -23.34 -8.14 -2.48
N PHE A 284 -22.05 -8.34 -2.29
CA PHE A 284 -21.02 -7.38 -2.69
C PHE A 284 -19.69 -8.09 -2.93
N SER A 285 -18.74 -7.36 -3.51
CA SER A 285 -17.36 -7.80 -3.67
C SER A 285 -16.44 -6.86 -2.91
N VAL A 286 -15.36 -7.41 -2.36
CA VAL A 286 -14.23 -6.64 -1.84
C VAL A 286 -12.97 -7.10 -2.53
N SER A 287 -12.06 -6.16 -2.77
CA SER A 287 -10.77 -6.42 -3.42
C SER A 287 -9.69 -5.58 -2.77
N MET A 288 -8.47 -6.08 -2.79
CA MET A 288 -7.29 -5.30 -2.43
C MET A 288 -6.19 -5.49 -3.46
N ASN A 289 -5.30 -4.51 -3.51
CA ASN A 289 -4.16 -4.51 -4.39
C ASN A 289 -2.95 -3.97 -3.62
N ASP A 290 -1.84 -4.69 -3.66
CA ASP A 290 -0.61 -4.32 -2.95
C ASP A 290 0.61 -4.52 -3.83
N ASN A 291 1.58 -3.60 -3.73
CA ASN A 291 2.88 -3.74 -4.34
C ASN A 291 3.91 -2.86 -3.64
N PHE A 292 5.18 -3.19 -3.81
CA PHE A 292 6.27 -2.36 -3.34
C PHE A 292 6.75 -1.44 -4.43
N TYR A 293 6.85 -0.16 -4.07
CA TYR A 293 7.44 0.87 -4.92
C TYR A 293 8.39 1.80 -4.14
N PRO A 294 9.47 1.26 -3.55
CA PRO A 294 10.40 2.07 -2.76
C PRO A 294 11.40 2.85 -3.62
N SER A 295 12.04 3.82 -2.99
CA SER A 295 13.24 4.50 -3.51
C SER A 295 14.43 4.18 -2.59
N VAL A 296 15.55 3.75 -3.17
CA VAL A 296 16.78 3.42 -2.44
C VAL A 296 17.89 4.36 -2.92
N THR A 297 18.61 5.02 -2.01
CA THR A 297 19.69 5.94 -2.38
C THR A 297 20.87 5.20 -2.99
N TRP A 298 21.50 5.79 -4.02
CA TRP A 298 22.75 5.27 -4.56
C TRP A 298 23.91 5.43 -3.58
N ALA A 299 23.93 6.54 -2.83
CA ALA A 299 24.93 6.83 -1.83
C ALA A 299 24.53 6.29 -0.45
N VAL A 300 25.53 6.16 0.42
CA VAL A 300 25.36 5.79 1.82
C VAL A 300 24.39 6.78 2.50
N PRO A 301 23.33 6.32 3.19
CA PRO A 301 22.24 7.18 3.63
C PRO A 301 22.61 8.21 4.71
N VAL A 302 23.78 8.07 5.35
CA VAL A 302 24.32 9.02 6.34
C VAL A 302 25.43 9.91 5.79
N SER A 303 25.79 9.75 4.50
CA SER A 303 26.87 10.50 3.87
C SER A 303 26.36 11.78 3.21
N ASN A 304 27.17 12.84 3.24
CA ASN A 304 26.95 14.06 2.44
C ASN A 304 27.44 13.89 0.99
N SER A 305 27.98 12.72 0.62
CA SER A 305 28.46 12.43 -0.73
C SER A 305 27.34 11.91 -1.62
N ASN A 306 27.36 12.30 -2.90
CA ASN A 306 26.46 11.78 -3.93
C ASN A 306 27.11 10.65 -4.77
N VAL A 307 28.26 10.13 -4.34
CA VAL A 307 28.94 9.04 -5.05
C VAL A 307 28.08 7.76 -4.96
N PRO A 308 27.75 7.13 -6.10
CA PRO A 308 27.01 5.88 -6.10
C PRO A 308 27.88 4.75 -5.53
N LEU A 309 27.38 4.11 -4.48
CA LEU A 309 28.08 3.06 -3.74
C LEU A 309 27.19 1.83 -3.47
N LEU A 310 25.89 1.92 -3.77
CA LEU A 310 24.96 0.80 -3.68
C LEU A 310 25.42 -0.32 -4.60
N THR A 311 25.52 -1.53 -4.06
CA THR A 311 25.94 -2.74 -4.80
C THR A 311 24.88 -3.84 -4.78
N ARG A 312 23.96 -3.84 -3.81
CA ARG A 312 22.89 -4.84 -3.76
C ARG A 312 21.67 -4.35 -2.98
N ILE A 313 20.49 -4.72 -3.45
CA ILE A 313 19.24 -4.63 -2.68
C ILE A 313 18.69 -6.04 -2.51
N LYS A 314 18.45 -6.46 -1.26
CA LYS A 314 17.79 -7.72 -0.94
C LYS A 314 16.57 -7.45 -0.09
N ARG A 315 15.40 -7.88 -0.55
CA ARG A 315 14.14 -7.77 0.18
C ARG A 315 13.42 -9.11 0.21
N ASP A 316 12.94 -9.47 1.39
CA ASP A 316 12.17 -10.67 1.61
C ASP A 316 11.10 -10.40 2.67
N GLN A 317 9.84 -10.37 2.26
CA GLN A 317 8.74 -10.06 3.15
C GLN A 317 7.59 -11.04 3.00
N SER A 318 7.04 -11.48 4.12
CA SER A 318 5.89 -12.38 4.16
C SER A 318 4.72 -11.71 4.88
N PHE A 319 3.52 -11.97 4.37
CA PHE A 319 2.29 -11.36 4.84
C PHE A 319 1.22 -12.42 5.04
N THR A 320 0.33 -12.13 5.99
CA THR A 320 -0.94 -12.80 6.14
C THR A 320 -2.05 -11.79 5.96
N THR A 321 -3.03 -12.15 5.14
CA THR A 321 -4.16 -11.32 4.78
C THR A 321 -5.44 -12.05 5.16
N TRP A 322 -6.35 -11.38 5.85
CA TRP A 322 -7.62 -11.92 6.29
C TRP A 322 -8.78 -11.15 5.68
N LEU A 323 -9.76 -11.87 5.15
CA LEU A 323 -11.09 -11.33 4.92
C LEU A 323 -11.88 -11.42 6.23
N VAL A 324 -12.42 -10.31 6.70
CA VAL A 324 -13.05 -10.23 8.03
C VAL A 324 -14.35 -9.46 7.95
N ALA A 325 -15.38 -9.98 8.62
CA ALA A 325 -16.57 -9.21 8.99
C ALA A 325 -16.44 -8.75 10.45
N MET A 326 -16.51 -7.45 10.69
CA MET A 326 -16.39 -6.85 12.02
C MET A 326 -17.60 -6.00 12.35
N ASN A 327 -18.22 -6.25 13.50
CA ASN A 327 -19.24 -5.36 14.05
C ASN A 327 -18.58 -4.12 14.65
N THR A 328 -18.96 -2.93 14.21
CA THR A 328 -18.29 -1.70 14.66
C THR A 328 -18.66 -1.31 16.09
N THR A 329 -19.83 -1.72 16.57
CA THR A 329 -20.34 -1.46 17.92
C THR A 329 -19.79 -2.46 18.93
N THR A 330 -19.99 -3.76 18.68
CA THR A 330 -19.59 -4.83 19.63
C THR A 330 -18.12 -5.24 19.50
N LYS A 331 -17.45 -4.82 18.43
CA LYS A 331 -16.08 -5.24 18.05
C LYS A 331 -15.93 -6.74 17.81
N GLU A 332 -17.05 -7.46 17.69
CA GLU A 332 -17.11 -8.87 17.28
C GLU A 332 -16.48 -9.02 15.89
N LYS A 333 -15.65 -10.04 15.72
CA LYS A 333 -14.85 -10.30 14.52
C LYS A 333 -15.12 -11.72 14.04
N ILE A 334 -15.44 -11.86 12.77
CA ILE A 334 -15.67 -13.14 12.10
C ILE A 334 -14.66 -13.24 10.96
N ILE A 335 -13.74 -14.19 11.06
CA ILE A 335 -12.74 -14.45 10.01
C ILE A 335 -13.41 -15.31 8.92
N LEU A 336 -13.36 -14.79 7.70
CA LEU A 336 -14.07 -15.36 6.55
C LEU A 336 -13.12 -16.14 5.64
N GLN A 337 -11.93 -15.61 5.37
CA GLN A 337 -10.88 -16.22 4.56
C GLN A 337 -9.48 -15.80 5.08
N THR A 338 -8.48 -16.68 4.95
CA THR A 338 -7.07 -16.37 5.20
C THR A 338 -6.22 -16.66 3.96
N ILE A 339 -5.30 -15.75 3.64
CA ILE A 339 -4.36 -15.83 2.51
C ILE A 339 -2.96 -15.57 3.04
N LYS A 340 -1.98 -16.37 2.61
CA LYS A 340 -0.56 -16.14 2.88
C LYS A 340 0.18 -15.85 1.59
N TRP A 341 1.04 -14.85 1.59
CA TRP A 341 1.85 -14.50 0.43
C TRP A 341 3.20 -13.93 0.85
N ARG A 342 4.16 -13.97 -0.07
CA ARG A 342 5.55 -13.57 0.16
C ARG A 342 6.09 -12.92 -1.11
N MET A 343 6.89 -11.88 -0.93
CA MET A 343 7.50 -11.14 -2.01
C MET A 343 9.01 -11.10 -1.78
N ARG A 344 9.77 -11.52 -2.80
CA ARG A 344 11.25 -11.56 -2.78
C ARG A 344 11.84 -10.75 -3.92
N VAL A 345 12.79 -9.89 -3.60
CA VAL A 345 13.52 -9.06 -4.56
C VAL A 345 15.00 -9.15 -4.26
N ASP A 346 15.80 -9.38 -5.29
CA ASP A 346 17.25 -9.34 -5.20
C ASP A 346 17.78 -8.60 -6.43
N ILE A 347 18.44 -7.48 -6.22
CA ILE A 347 18.94 -6.60 -7.29
C ILE A 347 20.43 -6.42 -7.05
N GLU A 348 21.23 -6.78 -8.04
CA GLU A 348 22.64 -6.42 -8.11
C GLU A 348 22.78 -5.04 -8.72
N VAL A 349 23.75 -4.27 -8.24
CA VAL A 349 24.06 -2.93 -8.73
C VAL A 349 25.56 -2.83 -8.97
N ASP A 350 25.96 -2.46 -10.18
CA ASP A 350 27.33 -2.04 -10.49
C ASP A 350 27.38 -0.50 -10.56
N PRO A 351 27.90 0.19 -9.54
CA PRO A 351 27.93 1.64 -9.51
C PRO A 351 28.87 2.26 -10.57
N MET A 352 29.75 1.47 -11.20
CA MET A 352 30.66 1.94 -12.25
C MET A 352 29.99 2.04 -13.62
N GLN A 353 28.83 1.40 -13.82
CA GLN A 353 28.07 1.53 -15.05
C GLN A 353 27.37 2.89 -15.15
N LEU A 354 27.04 3.25 -16.39
CA LEU A 354 26.23 4.42 -16.68
C LEU A 354 24.83 4.29 -16.07
N LEU A 355 24.25 5.42 -15.69
CA LEU A 355 22.86 5.47 -15.25
C LEU A 355 21.95 4.88 -16.34
N GLY A 356 21.07 3.98 -15.95
CA GLY A 356 20.23 3.17 -16.83
C GLY A 356 20.74 1.74 -17.04
N GLN A 357 21.97 1.44 -16.59
CA GLN A 357 22.64 0.15 -16.81
C GLN A 357 23.30 -0.40 -15.53
N ARG A 358 23.14 0.25 -14.37
CA ARG A 358 23.77 -0.18 -13.12
C ARG A 358 23.08 -1.38 -12.52
N ALA A 359 21.75 -1.41 -12.55
CA ALA A 359 20.96 -2.33 -11.75
C ALA A 359 20.39 -3.49 -12.59
N ARG A 360 20.45 -4.70 -12.03
CA ARG A 360 19.91 -5.91 -12.64
C ARG A 360 19.19 -6.76 -11.60
N LEU A 361 17.98 -7.21 -11.94
CA LEU A 361 17.24 -8.17 -11.12
C LEU A 361 17.95 -9.53 -11.19
N VAL A 362 18.26 -10.09 -10.03
CA VAL A 362 18.84 -11.42 -9.89
C VAL A 362 17.92 -12.34 -9.08
N GLY A 363 18.13 -13.65 -9.19
CA GLY A 363 17.28 -14.65 -8.53
C GLY A 363 15.96 -14.90 -9.26
N ARG A 364 14.86 -14.99 -8.51
CA ARG A 364 13.56 -15.40 -9.06
C ARG A 364 12.88 -14.25 -9.80
N THR A 365 12.67 -14.45 -11.10
CA THR A 365 11.93 -13.50 -11.94
C THR A 365 10.42 -13.58 -11.73
N GLN A 366 9.89 -14.72 -11.30
CA GLN A 366 8.48 -14.91 -10.94
C GLN A 366 8.32 -15.14 -9.44
N GLN A 367 7.30 -14.51 -8.86
CA GLN A 367 6.94 -14.67 -7.46
C GLN A 367 6.16 -15.96 -7.22
N GLU A 368 6.25 -16.49 -6.01
CA GLU A 368 5.43 -17.61 -5.58
C GLU A 368 3.97 -17.16 -5.44
N GLN A 369 3.04 -17.91 -6.03
CA GLN A 369 1.63 -17.54 -5.97
C GLN A 369 1.09 -17.63 -4.53
N PRO A 370 0.17 -16.73 -4.13
CA PRO A 370 -0.44 -16.74 -2.82
C PRO A 370 -1.14 -18.05 -2.48
N ARG A 371 -1.12 -18.41 -1.20
CA ARG A 371 -1.81 -19.60 -0.67
C ARG A 371 -3.08 -19.19 0.04
N ILE A 372 -4.23 -19.54 -0.55
CA ILE A 372 -5.53 -19.46 0.09
C ILE A 372 -5.67 -20.64 1.04
N LEU A 373 -5.87 -20.39 2.34
CA LEU A 373 -5.93 -21.46 3.34
C LEU A 373 -7.33 -22.06 3.43
N SER A 374 -7.39 -23.39 3.60
CA SER A 374 -8.64 -24.10 3.89
C SER A 374 -9.10 -23.91 5.34
N ARG A 375 -8.14 -23.78 6.27
CA ARG A 375 -8.39 -23.51 7.68
C ARG A 375 -7.99 -22.07 8.01
N MET A 376 -8.92 -21.34 8.62
CA MET A 376 -8.70 -19.94 9.01
C MET A 376 -7.71 -19.86 10.17
N GLU A 377 -6.75 -18.94 10.06
CA GLU A 377 -5.83 -18.64 11.15
C GLU A 377 -6.30 -17.41 11.93
N PRO A 378 -6.13 -17.38 13.27
CA PRO A 378 -6.51 -16.24 14.07
C PRO A 378 -5.64 -15.02 13.74
N ILE A 379 -6.23 -13.82 13.89
CA ILE A 379 -5.53 -12.56 13.69
C ILE A 379 -4.75 -12.23 14.97
N PRO A 380 -3.41 -12.05 14.90
CA PRO A 380 -2.64 -11.58 16.05
C PRO A 380 -3.15 -10.22 16.56
N PRO A 381 -3.22 -9.96 17.88
CA PRO A 381 -3.70 -8.69 18.40
C PRO A 381 -2.98 -7.46 17.82
N ASN A 382 -1.68 -7.55 17.60
CA ASN A 382 -0.84 -6.48 17.03
C ASN A 382 -1.18 -6.14 15.57
N ALA A 383 -1.83 -7.04 14.83
CA ALA A 383 -2.32 -6.75 13.50
C ALA A 383 -3.61 -5.90 13.50
N LEU A 384 -4.26 -5.73 14.66
CA LEU A 384 -5.53 -5.02 14.79
C LEU A 384 -5.39 -3.59 15.29
N VAL A 385 -4.19 -3.17 15.67
CA VAL A 385 -3.93 -1.91 16.37
C VAL A 385 -2.76 -1.17 15.74
N LYS A 386 -2.56 0.07 16.17
CA LYS A 386 -1.37 0.87 15.88
C LYS A 386 -0.12 0.25 16.53
N PRO A 387 1.08 0.51 16.00
CA PRO A 387 1.37 1.18 14.73
C PRO A 387 1.19 0.26 13.51
N ASN A 388 1.07 0.84 12.32
CA ASN A 388 1.20 0.10 11.06
C ASN A 388 2.69 -0.09 10.71
N ALA A 389 2.98 -0.92 9.72
CA ALA A 389 4.34 -1.26 9.32
C ALA A 389 5.14 -0.02 8.91
N ASN A 390 4.51 0.95 8.22
CA ASN A 390 5.17 2.17 7.76
C ASN A 390 5.55 3.13 8.90
N ASP A 391 4.78 3.16 9.98
CA ASP A 391 5.05 3.98 11.16
C ASP A 391 5.98 3.25 12.15
N ALA A 392 5.92 1.91 12.19
CA ALA A 392 6.74 1.06 13.07
C ALA A 392 8.16 0.83 12.55
N GLN A 393 8.39 0.99 11.24
CA GLN A 393 9.68 0.67 10.63
C GLN A 393 10.74 1.72 10.96
N VAL A 394 11.99 1.24 11.04
CA VAL A 394 13.18 2.08 11.25
C VAL A 394 14.18 1.85 10.13
N LEU A 395 14.88 2.90 9.71
CA LEU A 395 16.03 2.76 8.81
C LEU A 395 17.30 2.75 9.64
N MET A 396 17.98 1.60 9.68
CA MET A 396 19.28 1.45 10.32
C MET A 396 20.40 1.58 9.29
N TRP A 397 21.51 2.20 9.69
CA TRP A 397 22.79 2.12 9.01
C TRP A 397 23.77 1.33 9.89
N ARG A 398 24.40 0.31 9.32
CA ARG A 398 25.43 -0.50 9.97
C ARG A 398 26.72 -0.40 9.17
N PRO A 399 27.65 0.49 9.55
CA PRO A 399 28.93 0.59 8.87
C PRO A 399 29.77 -0.65 9.16
N LYS A 400 30.73 -0.96 8.27
CA LYS A 400 31.74 -2.00 8.48
C LYS A 400 32.62 -1.72 9.70
N ARG A 401 32.80 -0.43 10.04
CA ARG A 401 33.55 0.03 11.21
C ARG A 401 32.73 1.07 11.97
N GLY A 402 32.67 0.93 13.29
CA GLY A 402 31.92 1.83 14.18
C GLY A 402 30.58 1.26 14.61
N GLN A 403 29.76 2.10 15.25
CA GLN A 403 28.48 1.70 15.82
C GLN A 403 27.34 1.83 14.81
N PRO A 404 26.29 0.98 14.90
CA PRO A 404 25.04 1.18 14.18
C PRO A 404 24.40 2.53 14.49
N ILE A 405 23.75 3.13 13.48
CA ILE A 405 23.09 4.42 13.57
C ILE A 405 21.64 4.28 13.12
N VAL A 406 20.70 4.86 13.88
CA VAL A 406 19.32 5.04 13.43
C VAL A 406 19.29 6.25 12.48
N VAL A 407 19.03 6.00 11.21
CA VAL A 407 18.93 7.05 10.18
C VAL A 407 17.52 7.66 10.18
N ILE A 408 16.51 6.79 10.26
CA ILE A 408 15.11 7.19 10.33
C ILE A 408 14.48 6.47 11.52
N PRO A 409 14.06 7.19 12.57
CA PRO A 409 13.36 6.60 13.71
C PRO A 409 11.92 6.20 13.31
N PRO A 410 11.23 5.38 14.12
CA PRO A 410 9.81 5.13 13.94
C PRO A 410 9.03 6.42 14.22
N LYS A 411 7.79 6.50 13.70
CA LYS A 411 6.96 7.71 13.79
C LYS A 411 6.11 7.79 15.05
#